data_AF-A0A376SBP7-F1
#
_entry.id   AF-A0A376SBP7-F1
#
_cell.length_a   1.000
_cell.length_b   1.000
_cell.length_c   1.000
_cell.angle_alpha   90.00
_cell.angle_beta   90.00
_cell.angle_gamma   90.00
#
_symmetry.space_group_name_H-M   'P 1'
#
loop_
_entity.id
_entity.type
_entity.pdbx_description
1 polymer ?
#
loop_
_entity_poly.entity_id
_entity_poly.type
_entity_poly.pdbx_seq_one_letter_code
_entity_poly.pdbx_strand_id
1 'polypeptide(L)' 'MANELTWHDVLAEEKQQPYFLNTLQTVASERQSGVTIYPPQKDVFNAFRFTELG' A
#
# COMPACT_ATOMS: atom_id res chain seq x y z
N MET A 1 19.39 -21.35 0.88
CA MET A 1 19.15 -19.98 1.37
C MET A 1 17.70 -19.97 1.81
N ALA A 2 17.43 -19.76 3.09
CA ALA A 2 16.05 -19.76 3.58
C ALA A 2 15.24 -18.72 2.80
N ASN A 3 14.00 -19.06 2.47
CA ASN A 3 13.06 -18.21 1.75
C ASN A 3 12.62 -17.10 2.71
N GLU A 4 13.45 -16.07 2.89
CA GLU A 4 13.13 -14.94 3.76
C GLU A 4 11.94 -14.18 3.19
N LEU A 5 10.94 -13.98 4.05
CA LEU A 5 9.69 -13.32 3.71
C LEU A 5 9.97 -11.86 3.35
N THR A 6 9.53 -11.40 2.19
CA THR A 6 9.70 -10.00 1.78
C THR A 6 8.43 -9.18 2.01
N TRP A 7 8.54 -7.85 2.04
CA TRP A 7 7.36 -6.99 2.00
C TRP A 7 6.48 -7.24 0.77
N HIS A 8 7.06 -7.68 -0.35
CA HIS A 8 6.27 -8.02 -1.54
C HIS A 8 5.37 -9.23 -1.30
N ASP A 9 5.88 -10.25 -0.60
CA ASP A 9 5.12 -11.46 -0.29
C ASP A 9 3.96 -11.15 0.68
N VAL A 10 4.24 -10.44 1.78
CA VAL A 10 3.23 -10.04 2.76
C VAL A 10 2.14 -9.18 2.13
N LEU A 11 2.54 -8.17 1.35
CA LEU A 11 1.59 -7.25 0.74
C LEU A 11 0.83 -7.89 -0.42
N ALA A 12 1.31 -8.97 -1.05
CA ALA A 12 0.61 -9.63 -2.14
C ALA A 12 -0.72 -10.23 -1.66
N GLU A 13 -0.72 -10.91 -0.51
CA GLU A 13 -1.92 -11.48 0.09
C GLU A 13 -2.85 -10.38 0.62
N GLU A 14 -2.28 -9.37 1.26
CA GLU A 14 -3.04 -8.25 1.83
C GLU A 14 -3.78 -7.44 0.76
N LYS A 15 -3.16 -7.24 -0.40
CA LYS A 15 -3.75 -6.51 -1.54
C LYS A 15 -4.99 -7.17 -2.11
N GLN A 16 -5.20 -8.47 -1.84
CA GLN A 16 -6.40 -9.19 -2.26
C GLN A 16 -7.55 -9.04 -1.26
N GLN A 17 -7.28 -8.59 -0.04
CA GLN A 17 -8.30 -8.50 0.99
C GLN A 17 -9.32 -7.40 0.67
N PRO A 18 -10.64 -7.65 0.83
CA PRO A 18 -11.67 -6.68 0.48
C PRO A 18 -11.49 -5.33 1.18
N TYR A 19 -11.05 -5.32 2.44
CA TYR A 19 -10.86 -4.08 3.18
C TYR A 19 -9.72 -3.22 2.60
N PHE A 20 -8.62 -3.85 2.17
CA PHE A 20 -7.48 -3.15 1.58
C PHE A 20 -7.88 -2.49 0.26
N LEU A 21 -8.59 -3.22 -0.59
CA LEU A 21 -9.14 -2.71 -1.85
C LEU A 21 -10.11 -1.54 -1.59
N ASN A 22 -11.03 -1.69 -0.63
CA ASN A 22 -11.98 -0.64 -0.26
C ASN A 22 -11.25 0.61 0.24
N THR A 23 -10.22 0.47 1.09
CA THR A 23 -9.43 1.60 1.57
C THR A 23 -8.76 2.36 0.42
N LEU A 24 -8.15 1.65 -0.54
CA LEU A 24 -7.55 2.29 -1.71
C LEU A 24 -8.60 3.03 -2.56
N GLN A 25 -9.77 2.42 -2.76
CA GLN A 25 -10.86 3.03 -3.52
C GLN A 25 -11.41 4.28 -2.82
N THR A 26 -11.62 4.24 -1.51
CA THR A 26 -12.06 5.41 -0.73
C THR A 26 -11.06 6.54 -0.86
N VAL A 27 -9.77 6.29 -0.62
CA VAL A 27 -8.73 7.33 -0.74
C VAL A 27 -8.67 7.90 -2.16
N ALA A 28 -8.81 7.06 -3.19
CA ALA A 28 -8.85 7.52 -4.58
C ALA A 28 -10.08 8.40 -4.87
N SER A 29 -11.25 8.01 -4.36
CA SER A 29 -12.49 8.78 -4.49
C SER A 29 -12.38 10.16 -3.82
N GLU A 30 -11.83 10.22 -2.61
CA GLU A 30 -11.60 11.49 -1.91
C GLU A 30 -10.61 12.40 -2.66
N ARG A 31 -9.55 11.83 -3.26
CA ARG A 31 -8.66 12.61 -4.14
C ARG A 31 -9.41 13.18 -5.35
N GLN A 32 -10.30 12.40 -5.96
CA GLN A 32 -11.10 12.81 -7.12
C GLN A 32 -12.18 13.85 -6.77
N SER A 33 -12.71 13.84 -5.54
CA SER A 33 -13.65 14.84 -5.06
C SER A 33 -12.99 16.20 -4.74
N GLY A 34 -11.67 16.30 -4.91
CA GLY A 34 -10.89 17.53 -4.69
C GLY A 34 -10.26 17.62 -3.30
N VAL A 35 -10.39 16.58 -2.47
CA VAL A 35 -9.73 16.55 -1.16
C VAL A 35 -8.23 16.36 -1.35
N THR A 36 -7.45 17.26 -0.77
CA THR A 36 -5.98 17.14 -0.77
C THR A 36 -5.55 16.10 0.27
N ILE A 37 -5.06 14.96 -0.20
CA ILE A 37 -4.58 13.86 0.66
C ILE A 37 -3.06 13.73 0.53
N TYR A 38 -2.36 13.73 1.66
CA TYR A 38 -0.92 13.52 1.75
C TYR A 38 -0.60 12.12 2.31
N PRO A 39 0.52 11.50 1.88
CA PRO A 39 1.44 11.96 0.83
C PRO A 39 0.85 11.78 -0.59
N PRO A 40 1.55 12.21 -1.67
CA PRO A 40 1.18 11.82 -3.04
C PRO A 40 1.05 10.31 -3.17
N GLN A 41 0.13 9.83 -4.03
CA GLN A 41 -0.20 8.39 -4.13
C GLN A 41 1.02 7.49 -4.36
N LYS A 42 1.97 7.93 -5.19
CA LYS A 42 3.21 7.19 -5.48
C LYS A 42 4.12 6.99 -4.26
N ASP A 43 3.95 7.80 -3.21
CA ASP A 43 4.81 7.84 -2.03
C ASP A 43 4.19 7.11 -0.83
N VAL A 44 2.93 6.67 -0.93
CA VAL A 44 2.17 6.03 0.18
C VAL A 44 2.88 4.80 0.74
N PHE A 45 3.55 4.02 -0.11
CA PHE A 45 4.24 2.79 0.28
C PHE A 45 5.76 2.92 0.35
N ASN A 46 6.29 4.15 0.40
CA ASN A 46 7.73 4.37 0.41
C ASN A 46 8.42 3.75 1.65
N ALA A 47 7.74 3.65 2.78
CA ALA A 47 8.30 3.00 3.97
C ALA A 47 8.75 1.55 3.68
N PHE A 48 7.89 0.75 3.04
CA PHE A 48 8.19 -0.62 2.62
C PHE A 48 9.24 -0.69 1.50
N ARG A 49 9.29 0.33 0.65
CA ARG A 49 10.29 0.42 -0.43
C ARG A 49 11.70 0.66 0.10
N PHE A 50 11.84 1.47 1.15
CA PHE A 50 13.14 1.91 1.67
C PHE A 50 13.58 1.15 2.92
N THR A 51 12.75 0.27 3.45
CA THR A 51 13.06 -0.57 4.62
C THR A 51 12.69 -2.00 4.29
N GLU A 52 13.68 -2.88 4.15
CA GLU A 52 13.45 -4.29 3.86
C GLU A 52 12.76 -5.02 5.01
N LEU A 53 12.05 -6.10 4.70
CA LEU A 53 11.49 -7.00 5.70
C LEU A 53 12.59 -7.99 6.07
N GLY A 54 13.04 -7.95 7.32
CA GLY A 54 14.13 -8.77 7.87
C GLY A 54 13.63 -9.84 8.83
#